data_AF-A0A370N947-F1
#
_entry.id   AF-A0A370N947-F1
#
_cell.length_a   1.000
_cell.length_b   1.000
_cell.length_c   1.000
_cell.angle_alpha   90.00
_cell.angle_beta   90.00
_cell.angle_gamma   90.00
#
_symmetry.space_group_name_H-M   'P 1'
#
loop_
_entity.id
_entity.type
_entity.pdbx_description
1 polymer ?
#
loop_
_entity_poly.entity_id
_entity_poly.type
_entity_poly.pdbx_seq_one_letter_code
_entity_poly.pdbx_strand_id
1 'polypeptide(L)' 'MSQPEPNIDELVRSIAEETDTPAETVSKMYADTLADYRHDARVFDYVPLFAAKKVRDQLRNSSNRSKH' A
#
# COMPACT_ATOMS: atom_id res chain seq x y z
N MET A 1 -14.07 3.15 -4.99
CA MET A 1 -14.08 1.77 -5.50
C MET A 1 -13.12 1.00 -4.61
N SER A 2 -13.62 0.28 -3.61
CA SER A 2 -12.78 -0.63 -2.84
C SER A 2 -12.48 -1.82 -3.75
N GLN A 3 -11.21 -2.09 -4.04
CA GLN A 3 -10.83 -3.34 -4.69
C GLN A 3 -11.39 -4.49 -3.84
N PRO A 4 -11.97 -5.54 -4.44
CA PRO A 4 -12.29 -6.74 -3.68
C PRO A 4 -10.98 -7.23 -3.06
N GLU A 5 -10.96 -7.41 -1.74
CA GLU A 5 -9.83 -8.02 -1.05
C GLU A 5 -9.53 -9.36 -1.76
N PRO A 6 -8.29 -9.61 -2.22
CA PRO A 6 -7.97 -10.85 -2.87
C PRO A 6 -8.26 -12.00 -1.91
N ASN A 7 -8.97 -13.02 -2.39
CA ASN A 7 -9.23 -14.21 -1.59
C ASN A 7 -7.93 -14.98 -1.40
N ILE A 8 -7.30 -14.80 -0.24
CA ILE A 8 -6.00 -15.37 0.09
C ILE A 8 -6.04 -16.90 0.04
N ASP A 9 -7.17 -17.52 0.37
CA ASP A 9 -7.31 -18.98 0.36
C ASP A 9 -7.24 -19.56 -1.05
N GLU A 10 -7.93 -18.92 -2.01
CA GLU A 10 -7.86 -19.30 -3.43
C GLU A 10 -6.45 -19.10 -4.00
N LEU A 11 -5.76 -18.04 -3.59
CA LEU A 11 -4.40 -17.75 -4.03
C LEU A 11 -3.39 -18.77 -3.47
N VAL A 12 -3.48 -19.10 -2.18
CA VAL A 12 -2.64 -20.13 -1.55
C VAL A 12 -2.88 -21.48 -2.21
N ARG A 13 -4.13 -21.83 -2.48
CA ARG A 13 -4.48 -23.10 -3.15
C ARG A 13 -3.93 -23.17 -4.57
N SER A 14 -4.07 -22.12 -5.36
CA SER A 14 -3.51 -22.05 -6.73
C SER A 14 -2.00 -22.27 -6.70
N ILE A 15 -1.28 -21.53 -5.83
CA ILE A 15 0.18 -21.64 -5.71
C ILE A 15 0.58 -23.06 -5.27
N ALA A 16 -0.14 -23.67 -4.34
CA ALA A 16 0.11 -25.03 -3.89
C ALA A 16 -0.03 -26.05 -5.03
N GLU A 17 -1.10 -25.94 -5.83
CA GLU A 17 -1.35 -26.79 -7.00
C GLU A 17 -0.28 -26.57 -8.10
N GLU A 18 0.14 -25.33 -8.34
CA GLU A 18 1.15 -24.97 -9.35
C GLU A 18 2.57 -25.42 -8.99
N THR A 19 2.90 -25.43 -7.70
CA THR A 19 4.26 -25.71 -7.20
C THR A 19 4.42 -27.11 -6.63
N ASP A 20 3.39 -27.96 -6.70
CA ASP A 20 3.34 -29.28 -6.05
C ASP A 20 3.77 -29.22 -4.57
N THR A 21 3.41 -28.13 -3.89
CA THR A 21 3.82 -27.85 -2.50
C THR A 21 2.59 -27.90 -1.60
N PRO A 22 2.67 -28.43 -0.37
CA PRO A 22 1.54 -28.44 0.55
C PRO A 22 0.99 -27.04 0.83
N ALA A 23 -0.33 -26.87 0.75
CA ALA A 23 -1.00 -25.59 0.98
C ALA A 23 -0.67 -24.97 2.35
N GLU A 24 -0.43 -25.79 3.38
CA GLU A 24 0.02 -25.32 4.70
C GLU A 24 1.39 -24.62 4.63
N THR A 25 2.32 -25.20 3.84
CA THR A 25 3.66 -24.62 3.64
C THR A 25 3.58 -23.33 2.85
N VAL A 26 2.78 -23.31 1.78
CA VAL A 26 2.54 -22.11 0.96
C VAL A 26 1.88 -21.01 1.78
N SER A 27 0.88 -21.34 2.60
CA SER A 27 0.19 -20.39 3.48
C SER A 27 1.15 -19.72 4.45
N LYS A 28 2.01 -20.52 5.11
CA LYS A 28 3.03 -20.00 6.02
C LYS A 28 4.02 -19.09 5.30
N MET A 29 4.55 -19.52 4.16
CA MET A 29 5.53 -18.76 3.39
C MET A 29 4.94 -17.44 2.86
N TYR A 30 3.69 -17.47 2.40
CA TYR A 30 2.94 -16.29 1.98
C TYR A 30 2.73 -15.31 3.13
N ALA A 31 2.33 -15.80 4.31
CA ALA A 31 2.14 -14.98 5.50
C ALA A 31 3.44 -14.31 5.96
N ASP A 32 4.55 -15.05 5.99
CA ASP A 32 5.87 -14.52 6.34
C ASP A 32 6.32 -13.45 5.32
N THR A 33 6.19 -13.74 4.02
CA THR A 33 6.54 -12.80 2.94
C THR A 33 5.69 -11.53 2.97
N LEU A 34 4.38 -11.65 3.24
CA LEU A 34 3.49 -10.51 3.38
C LEU A 34 3.83 -9.66 4.61
N ALA A 35 4.26 -10.30 5.70
CA ALA A 35 4.71 -9.59 6.90
C ALA A 35 5.98 -8.78 6.62
N ASP A 36 6.94 -9.34 5.87
CA ASP A 36 8.15 -8.65 5.43
C ASP A 36 7.81 -7.45 4.53
N TYR A 37 6.95 -7.66 3.53
CA TYR A 37 6.52 -6.56 2.67
C TYR A 37 5.75 -5.48 3.43
N ARG A 38 4.93 -5.82 4.43
CA ARG A 38 4.26 -4.83 5.28
C ARG A 38 5.24 -4.06 6.16
N HIS A 39 6.31 -4.71 6.60
CA HIS A 39 7.34 -4.09 7.42
C HIS A 39 8.18 -3.08 6.61
N ASP A 40 8.49 -3.38 5.34
CA ASP A 40 9.22 -2.50 4.43
C ASP A 40 8.35 -1.53 3.62
N ALA A 41 7.04 -1.77 3.53
CA ALA A 41 6.09 -0.86 2.89
C ALA A 41 5.92 0.42 3.70
N ARG A 42 6.87 1.36 3.54
CA ARG A 42 6.75 2.69 4.10
C ARG A 42 5.77 3.49 3.26
N VAL A 43 4.62 3.77 3.86
CA VAL A 43 3.53 4.62 3.36
C VAL A 43 3.99 6.09 3.24
N PHE A 44 5.02 6.35 2.45
CA PHE A 44 5.49 7.69 2.10
C PHE A 44 4.82 8.22 0.83
N ASP A 45 4.05 7.41 0.11
CA ASP A 45 3.38 7.80 -1.14
C ASP A 45 2.40 8.97 -0.96
N TYR A 46 1.87 9.15 0.24
CA TYR A 46 1.00 10.29 0.56
C TYR A 46 1.78 11.56 0.94
N VAL A 47 3.07 11.45 1.27
CA VAL A 47 3.91 12.59 1.69
C VAL A 47 3.98 13.67 0.61
N PRO A 48 4.18 13.36 -0.69
CA PRO A 48 4.12 14.35 -1.75
C PRO A 48 2.75 15.05 -1.86
N LEU A 49 1.65 14.33 -1.62
CA LEU A 49 0.29 14.91 -1.64
C LEU A 49 0.10 15.94 -0.53
N PHE A 50 0.56 15.61 0.68
CA PHE A 50 0.54 16.54 1.81
C PHE A 50 1.45 17.74 1.60
N ALA A 51 2.64 17.52 1.04
CA ALA A 51 3.56 18.59 0.67
C ALA A 51 2.92 19.54 -0.35
N ALA A 52 2.34 19.00 -1.43
CA ALA A 52 1.66 19.79 -2.46
C ALA A 52 0.49 20.60 -1.89
N LYS A 53 -0.33 20.02 -1.01
CA LYS A 53 -1.41 20.73 -0.34
C LYS A 53 -0.87 21.92 0.47
N LYS A 54 0.16 21.70 1.28
CA LYS A 54 0.78 22.74 2.12
C LYS A 54 1.37 23.89 1.28
N VAL A 55 2.04 23.58 0.17
CA VAL A 55 2.59 24.59 -0.74
C VAL A 55 1.48 25.46 -1.34
N ARG A 56 0.37 24.84 -1.80
CA ARG A 56 -0.78 25.58 -2.35
C ARG A 56 -1.39 26.54 -1.33
N ASP A 57 -1.57 26.10 -0.09
CA ASP A 57 -2.12 26.96 0.97
C ASP A 57 -1.19 28.13 1.29
N GLN A 58 0.13 27.91 1.33
CA GLN A 58 1.11 28.98 1.57
C GLN A 58 1.11 30.03 0.46
N LEU A 59 1.08 29.60 -0.80
CA LEU A 59 1.03 30.52 -1.94
C LEU A 59 -0.26 31.35 -1.92
N ARG A 60 -1.41 30.71 -1.65
CA ARG A 60 -2.71 31.41 -1.58
C ARG A 60 -2.77 32.43 -0.43
N ASN A 61 -2.18 32.11 0.71
CA ASN A 61 -2.12 33.03 1.84
C ASN A 61 -1.15 34.20 1.59
N SER A 62 -0.07 33.95 0.84
CA SER A 62 0.92 34.97 0.48
C SER A 62 0.37 35.93 -0.59
N SER A 63 -0.36 35.42 -1.58
CA SER A 63 -1.04 36.26 -2.58
C SER A 63 -2.11 37.16 -1.97
N ASN A 64 -2.79 36.70 -0.92
CA ASN A 64 -3.78 37.51 -0.21
C ASN A 64 -3.14 38.60 0.67
N ARG A 65 -1.87 38.46 1.06
CA ARG A 65 -1.12 39.48 1.81
C ARG A 65 -0.56 40.59 0.92
N SER A 66 -0.27 40.29 -0.35
CA SER A 66 0.24 41.27 -1.33
C SER A 66 -0.86 42.16 -1.96
N LYS A 67 -2.14 41.87 -1.70
CA LYS A 67 -3.28 42.58 -2.30
C LYS A 67 -3.88 43.63 -1.36
N HIS A 68 -3.15 44.00 -0.30
CA HIS A 68 -3.58 44.93 0.74
C HIS A 68 -2.70 46.17 0.79
#